data_AF-A0A9D1I839-F1
#
_entry.id   AF-A0A9D1I839-F1
#
_cell.length_a   1.000
_cell.length_b   1.000
_cell.length_c   1.000
_cell.angle_alpha   90.00
_cell.angle_beta   90.00
_cell.angle_gamma   90.00
#
_symmetry.space_group_name_H-M   'P 1'
#
loop_
_entity.id
_entity.type
_entity.pdbx_description
1 polymer ?
#
loop_
_entity_poly.entity_id
_entity_poly.type
_entity_poly.pdbx_seq_one_letter_code
_entity_poly.pdbx_strand_id
1 'polypeptide(L)'
;MYICALVGPSGTGKSHRALWVAKEHNIDYIIDDGLLIRGNGVVAGKSAKREKTRVGAVKTAVFTDDEHAFEVSSALKRNKADRLLILGTSDGMVAKIAKRLGLHGIDETIYIQDISSQYEIQQALNTRRTEGKHVIPVPTLELKKDFSGYMLDPLNLLRRKGLGDYEMVGEKSVIRPTFSYLGRYTISDYTIYQLAEHITKKCEGVSNITRFRAEKSEDGIRIEMDLILYYGYKIPNVFRKIRDAVIREIETMTSLNVSSVSLTAKSLVLKEDYKNKNKDFVMA
;
A
#
# COMPACT_ATOMS: atom_id res chain seq x y z
N MET A 1 17.64 -19.30 -9.13
CA MET A 1 17.02 -18.11 -8.52
C MET A 1 18.15 -17.24 -7.99
N TYR A 2 18.16 -15.96 -8.32
CA TYR A 2 19.07 -14.95 -7.78
C TYR A 2 18.54 -14.39 -6.46
N ILE A 3 19.38 -14.19 -5.46
CA ILE A 3 18.98 -13.78 -4.12
C ILE A 3 19.79 -12.57 -3.68
N CYS A 4 19.13 -11.42 -3.62
CA CYS A 4 19.67 -10.19 -3.07
C CYS A 4 19.20 -10.01 -1.62
N ALA A 5 20.02 -9.41 -0.76
CA ALA A 5 19.64 -9.00 0.58
C ALA A 5 19.72 -7.48 0.73
N LEU A 6 18.74 -6.88 1.40
CA LEU A 6 18.82 -5.49 1.87
C LEU A 6 18.91 -5.49 3.40
N VAL A 7 20.08 -5.10 3.90
CA VAL A 7 20.45 -5.22 5.31
C VAL A 7 20.57 -3.85 5.96
N GLY A 8 20.15 -3.76 7.22
CA GLY A 8 20.33 -2.54 8.01
C GLY A 8 19.52 -2.52 9.30
N PRO A 9 19.89 -1.69 10.29
CA PRO A 9 19.24 -1.68 11.60
C PRO A 9 17.73 -1.46 11.54
N SER A 10 17.01 -1.88 12.59
CA SER A 10 15.56 -1.69 12.65
C SER A 10 15.21 -0.19 12.65
N GLY A 11 14.25 0.25 11.82
CA GLY A 11 13.80 1.66 11.77
C GLY A 11 14.58 2.56 10.82
N THR A 12 15.49 2.01 10.01
CA THR A 12 16.29 2.74 9.01
C THR A 12 15.60 2.94 7.66
N GLY A 13 14.30 2.63 7.56
CA GLY A 13 13.55 2.80 6.30
C GLY A 13 13.74 1.69 5.26
N LYS A 14 14.33 0.53 5.61
CA LYS A 14 14.51 -0.62 4.68
C LYS A 14 13.25 -1.01 3.91
N SER A 15 12.11 -1.20 4.59
CA SER A 15 10.86 -1.57 3.91
C SER A 15 10.39 -0.50 2.92
N HIS A 16 10.73 0.77 3.13
CA HIS A 16 10.43 1.86 2.19
C HIS A 16 11.39 1.85 0.97
N ARG A 17 12.67 1.53 1.18
CA ARG A 17 13.67 1.42 0.11
C ARG A 17 13.62 0.08 -0.64
N ALA A 18 13.01 -0.94 -0.06
CA ALA A 18 12.94 -2.30 -0.61
C ALA A 18 12.33 -2.36 -2.01
N LEU A 19 11.25 -1.61 -2.26
CA LEU A 19 10.62 -1.54 -3.58
C LEU A 19 11.54 -0.92 -4.64
N TRP A 20 12.31 0.11 -4.26
CA TRP A 20 13.29 0.72 -5.15
C TRP A 20 14.44 -0.24 -5.45
N VAL A 21 15.02 -0.88 -4.42
CA VAL A 21 16.08 -1.89 -4.59
C VAL A 21 15.59 -3.05 -5.46
N ALA A 22 14.37 -3.54 -5.22
CA ALA A 22 13.80 -4.60 -6.02
C ALA A 22 13.69 -4.18 -7.50
N LYS A 23 13.25 -2.96 -7.78
CA LYS A 23 13.12 -2.45 -9.15
C LYS A 23 14.47 -2.30 -9.86
N GLU A 24 15.47 -1.69 -9.23
CA GLU A 24 16.81 -1.53 -9.81
C GLU A 24 17.47 -2.88 -10.15
N HIS A 25 17.23 -3.91 -9.32
CA HIS A 25 17.80 -5.25 -9.50
C HIS A 25 16.87 -6.21 -10.27
N ASN A 26 15.77 -5.70 -10.85
CA ASN A 26 14.74 -6.47 -11.57
C ASN A 26 14.20 -7.68 -10.77
N ILE A 27 13.92 -7.47 -9.48
CA ILE A 27 13.45 -8.47 -8.53
C ILE A 27 11.94 -8.34 -8.35
N ASP A 28 11.23 -9.45 -8.58
CA ASP A 28 9.76 -9.49 -8.49
C ASP A 28 9.23 -9.92 -7.11
N TYR A 29 10.06 -10.60 -6.31
CA TYR A 29 9.66 -11.19 -5.03
C TYR A 29 10.45 -10.60 -3.87
N ILE A 30 9.77 -10.28 -2.78
CA ILE A 30 10.36 -9.72 -1.57
C ILE A 30 9.95 -10.57 -0.36
N ILE A 31 10.91 -10.90 0.49
CA ILE A 31 10.69 -11.43 1.84
C ILE A 31 10.84 -10.28 2.84
N ASP A 32 9.75 -9.97 3.55
CA ASP A 32 9.75 -8.97 4.64
C ASP A 32 8.89 -9.47 5.81
N ASP A 33 9.44 -9.43 7.03
CA ASP A 33 8.71 -9.74 8.27
C ASP A 33 7.86 -11.02 8.23
N GLY A 34 8.35 -12.09 7.60
CA GLY A 34 7.66 -13.39 7.52
C GLY A 34 6.68 -13.54 6.34
N LEU A 35 6.58 -12.54 5.47
CA LEU A 35 5.74 -12.55 4.28
C LEU A 35 6.57 -12.77 3.02
N LEU A 36 5.96 -13.43 2.04
CA LEU A 36 6.37 -13.38 0.64
C LEU A 36 5.46 -12.42 -0.10
N ILE A 37 6.05 -11.41 -0.73
CA ILE A 37 5.36 -10.33 -1.42
C ILE A 37 5.77 -10.35 -2.89
N ARG A 38 4.81 -10.12 -3.80
CA ARG A 38 5.07 -9.92 -5.23
C ARG A 38 4.23 -8.74 -5.71
N GLY A 39 4.88 -7.73 -6.29
CA GLY A 39 4.21 -6.48 -6.65
C GLY A 39 3.41 -5.94 -5.46
N ASN A 40 2.08 -5.90 -5.59
CA ASN A 40 1.18 -5.34 -4.59
C ASN A 40 0.50 -6.32 -3.63
N GLY A 41 0.75 -7.61 -3.81
CA GLY A 41 0.08 -8.66 -3.05
C GLY A 41 1.01 -9.41 -2.11
N VAL A 42 0.46 -9.81 -0.96
CA VAL A 42 1.02 -10.91 -0.19
C VAL A 42 0.70 -12.21 -0.91
N VAL A 43 1.75 -12.95 -1.28
CA VAL A 43 1.65 -14.24 -1.98
C VAL A 43 1.49 -15.38 -0.98
N ALA A 44 2.21 -15.33 0.14
CA ALA A 44 2.18 -16.36 1.18
C ALA A 44 2.76 -15.86 2.51
N GLY A 45 2.48 -16.61 3.58
CA GLY A 45 3.08 -16.44 4.89
C GLY A 45 2.31 -15.53 5.84
N LYS A 46 2.80 -15.49 7.08
CA LYS A 46 2.24 -14.72 8.19
C LYS A 46 3.15 -13.55 8.56
N SER A 47 2.55 -12.39 8.76
CA SER A 47 3.30 -11.20 9.18
C SER A 47 3.71 -11.28 10.64
N ALA A 48 4.99 -11.07 10.91
CA ALA A 48 5.54 -10.86 12.25
C ALA A 48 4.89 -9.70 13.00
N LYS A 49 4.27 -8.74 12.29
CA LYS A 49 3.56 -7.59 12.88
C LYS A 49 2.23 -7.98 13.53
N ARG A 50 1.68 -9.16 13.22
CA ARG A 50 0.45 -9.69 13.83
C ARG A 50 0.73 -10.49 15.11
N GLU A 51 2.00 -10.66 15.49
CA GLU A 51 2.40 -11.40 16.67
C GLU A 51 2.19 -10.58 17.95
N LYS A 52 1.64 -11.22 18.98
CA LYS A 52 1.35 -10.57 20.27
C LYS A 52 2.61 -10.27 21.09
N THR A 53 3.71 -10.98 20.80
CA THR A 53 4.95 -10.87 21.57
C THR A 53 6.13 -10.56 20.66
N ARG A 54 7.11 -9.83 21.20
CA ARG A 54 8.35 -9.52 20.48
C ARG A 54 9.11 -10.79 20.07
N VAL A 55 9.11 -11.81 20.93
CA VAL A 55 9.75 -13.10 20.63
C VAL A 55 9.02 -13.82 19.49
N GLY A 56 7.68 -13.81 19.50
CA GLY A 56 6.87 -14.36 18.41
C GLY A 56 7.12 -13.65 17.07
N ALA A 57 7.20 -12.31 17.09
CA ALA A 57 7.51 -11.51 15.90
C ALA A 57 8.87 -11.89 15.31
N VAL A 58 9.91 -11.99 16.14
CA VAL A 58 11.25 -12.40 15.69
C VAL A 58 11.23 -13.82 15.12
N LYS A 59 10.59 -14.78 15.81
CA LYS A 59 10.49 -16.17 15.33
C LYS A 59 9.80 -16.27 13.97
N THR A 60 8.74 -15.50 13.77
CA THR A 60 7.98 -15.43 12.50
C THR A 60 8.81 -14.80 11.39
N ALA A 61 9.48 -13.67 11.66
CA ALA A 61 10.30 -12.97 10.67
C ALA A 61 11.47 -13.82 10.15
N VAL A 62 12.02 -14.71 10.99
CA VAL A 62 13.11 -15.63 10.61
C VAL A 62 12.63 -17.04 10.26
N PHE A 63 11.32 -17.24 10.04
CA PHE A 63 10.71 -18.50 9.63
C PHE A 63 11.09 -19.69 10.52
N THR A 64 11.01 -19.51 11.85
CA THR A 64 11.38 -20.56 12.82
C THR A 64 10.37 -21.70 12.85
N ASP A 65 9.11 -21.43 12.50
CA ASP A 65 8.07 -22.45 12.36
C ASP A 65 8.24 -23.20 11.03
N ASP A 66 8.20 -24.55 11.09
CA ASP A 66 8.47 -25.39 9.92
C ASP A 66 7.32 -25.35 8.90
N GLU A 67 6.06 -25.28 9.36
CA GLU A 67 4.90 -25.19 8.47
C GLU A 67 4.87 -23.85 7.71
N HIS A 68 5.11 -22.74 8.41
CA HIS A 68 5.21 -21.40 7.82
C HIS A 68 6.38 -21.30 6.83
N ALA A 69 7.55 -21.85 7.18
CA ALA A 69 8.69 -21.91 6.26
C ALA A 69 8.36 -22.72 5.01
N PHE A 70 7.70 -23.88 5.17
CA PHE A 70 7.30 -24.75 4.07
C PHE A 70 6.27 -24.09 3.15
N GLU A 71 5.29 -23.37 3.71
CA GLU A 71 4.27 -22.62 2.96
C GLU A 71 4.94 -21.62 2.00
N VAL A 72 5.83 -20.79 2.54
CA VAL A 72 6.52 -19.74 1.77
C VAL A 72 7.51 -20.33 0.76
N SER A 73 8.26 -21.36 1.14
CA SER A 73 9.18 -22.06 0.23
C SER A 73 8.44 -22.72 -0.93
N SER A 74 7.28 -23.32 -0.65
CA SER A 74 6.41 -23.91 -1.67
C SER A 74 5.83 -22.84 -2.59
N ALA A 75 5.45 -21.67 -2.05
CA ALA A 75 4.98 -20.55 -2.85
C ALA A 75 6.06 -20.03 -3.81
N LEU A 76 7.31 -19.89 -3.35
CA LEU A 76 8.44 -19.52 -4.21
C LEU A 76 8.62 -20.50 -5.38
N LYS A 77 8.58 -21.81 -5.10
CA LYS A 77 8.70 -22.87 -6.13
C LYS A 77 7.54 -22.88 -7.11
N ARG A 78 6.29 -22.83 -6.61
CA ARG A 78 5.07 -22.81 -7.45
C ARG A 78 5.03 -21.63 -8.40
N ASN A 79 5.49 -20.48 -7.92
CA ASN A 79 5.52 -19.24 -8.69
C ASN A 79 6.74 -19.12 -9.61
N LYS A 80 7.68 -20.09 -9.58
CA LYS A 80 8.93 -20.06 -10.34
C LYS A 80 9.67 -18.73 -10.17
N ALA A 81 9.86 -18.31 -8.92
CA ALA A 81 10.56 -17.07 -8.62
C ALA A 81 12.02 -17.12 -9.13
N ASP A 82 12.35 -16.25 -10.08
CA ASP A 82 13.70 -16.18 -10.66
C ASP A 82 14.64 -15.29 -9.86
N ARG A 83 14.11 -14.25 -9.19
CA ARG A 83 14.86 -13.34 -8.34
C ARG A 83 14.09 -13.01 -7.06
N LEU A 84 14.82 -12.91 -5.94
CA LEU A 84 14.27 -12.69 -4.61
C LEU A 84 15.08 -11.63 -3.87
N LEU A 85 14.40 -10.72 -3.17
CA LEU A 85 14.99 -9.77 -2.24
C LEU A 85 14.63 -10.17 -0.81
N ILE A 86 15.61 -10.33 0.07
CA ILE A 86 15.39 -10.66 1.48
C ILE A 86 15.73 -9.44 2.33
N LEU A 87 14.76 -8.95 3.10
CA LEU A 87 14.98 -7.87 4.04
C LEU A 87 15.39 -8.41 5.40
N GLY A 88 16.38 -7.78 6.03
CA GLY A 88 16.79 -8.18 7.38
C GLY A 88 17.52 -7.09 8.14
N THR A 89 17.61 -7.28 9.45
CA THR A 89 18.30 -6.32 10.34
C THR A 89 19.80 -6.56 10.42
N SER A 90 20.28 -7.73 10.00
CA SER A 90 21.69 -8.12 9.99
C SER A 90 21.94 -9.22 8.96
N ASP A 91 23.20 -9.42 8.58
CA ASP A 91 23.61 -10.50 7.68
C ASP A 91 23.22 -11.88 8.23
N GLY A 92 23.39 -12.08 9.54
CA GLY A 92 22.96 -13.31 10.21
C GLY A 92 21.46 -13.56 10.11
N MET A 93 20.63 -12.50 10.11
CA MET A 93 19.19 -12.64 9.95
C MET A 93 18.84 -13.09 8.53
N VAL A 94 19.36 -12.42 7.50
CA VAL A 94 19.06 -12.76 6.09
C VAL A 94 19.60 -14.14 5.72
N ALA A 95 20.78 -14.51 6.22
CA ALA A 95 21.35 -15.85 6.03
C ALA A 95 20.47 -16.93 6.69
N LYS A 96 19.95 -16.66 7.90
CA LYS A 96 19.03 -17.58 8.59
C LYS A 96 17.73 -17.75 7.82
N ILE A 97 17.14 -16.67 7.31
CA ILE A 97 15.94 -16.72 6.47
C ILE A 97 16.20 -17.57 5.23
N ALA A 98 17.28 -17.30 4.49
CA ALA A 98 17.63 -18.03 3.27
C ALA A 98 17.77 -19.54 3.55
N LYS A 99 18.46 -19.91 4.63
CA LYS A 99 18.61 -21.30 5.07
C LYS A 99 17.26 -21.94 5.40
N ARG A 100 16.40 -21.25 6.15
CA ARG A 100 15.08 -21.77 6.56
C ARG A 100 14.12 -21.95 5.38
N LEU A 101 14.26 -21.14 4.33
CA LEU A 101 13.49 -21.28 3.10
C LEU A 101 14.12 -22.27 2.09
N GLY A 102 15.21 -22.97 2.48
CA GLY A 102 15.87 -23.96 1.64
C GLY A 102 16.57 -23.36 0.42
N LEU A 103 17.05 -22.13 0.53
CA LEU A 103 17.75 -21.41 -0.53
C LEU A 103 19.26 -21.66 -0.48
N HIS A 104 19.96 -21.43 -1.59
CA HIS A 104 21.40 -21.71 -1.72
C HIS A 104 22.31 -20.68 -1.02
N GLY A 105 21.76 -19.55 -0.57
CA GLY A 105 22.51 -18.49 0.11
C GLY A 105 22.05 -17.10 -0.32
N ILE A 106 22.85 -16.09 -0.02
CA ILE A 106 22.68 -14.72 -0.53
C ILE A 106 23.74 -14.51 -1.61
N ASP A 107 23.33 -14.07 -2.80
CA ASP A 107 24.23 -13.79 -3.92
C ASP A 107 24.82 -12.37 -3.84
N GLU A 108 24.02 -11.41 -3.36
CA GLU A 108 24.41 -10.00 -3.23
C GLU A 108 23.78 -9.39 -1.96
N THR A 109 24.54 -8.55 -1.25
CA THR A 109 24.04 -7.80 -0.09
C THR A 109 24.21 -6.30 -0.32
N ILE A 110 23.13 -5.56 -0.12
CA ILE A 110 23.08 -4.10 -0.16
C ILE A 110 22.83 -3.61 1.26
N TYR A 111 23.66 -2.70 1.74
CA TYR A 111 23.44 -2.08 3.05
C TYR A 111 22.66 -0.78 2.91
N ILE A 112 21.73 -0.55 3.84
CA ILE A 112 20.90 0.68 3.83
C ILE A 112 21.76 1.95 3.89
N GLN A 113 22.94 1.87 4.51
CA GLN A 113 23.90 2.97 4.62
C GLN A 113 24.52 3.35 3.27
N ASP A 114 24.60 2.41 2.33
CA ASP A 114 25.20 2.64 1.01
C ASP A 114 24.21 3.35 0.06
N ILE A 115 22.92 3.34 0.42
CA ILE A 115 21.82 3.83 -0.43
C ILE A 115 20.97 4.92 0.26
N SER A 116 21.30 5.34 1.48
CA SER A 116 20.55 6.36 2.22
C SER A 116 21.50 7.27 3.02
N SER A 117 21.26 8.58 2.97
CA SER A 117 22.08 9.53 3.72
C SER A 117 21.84 9.43 5.23
N GLN A 118 22.83 9.81 6.05
CA GLN A 118 22.68 9.80 7.52
C GLN A 118 21.49 10.65 8.00
N TYR A 119 21.18 11.74 7.30
CA TYR A 119 20.01 12.58 7.59
C TYR A 119 18.69 11.82 7.35
N GLU A 120 18.56 11.11 6.22
CA GLU A 120 17.37 10.31 5.90
C GLU A 120 17.16 9.15 6.90
N ILE A 121 18.25 8.50 7.30
CA ILE A 121 18.23 7.44 8.31
C ILE A 121 17.75 8.00 9.66
N GLN A 122 18.26 9.17 10.07
CA GLN A 122 17.89 9.80 11.33
C GLN A 122 16.43 10.27 11.35
N GLN A 123 15.92 10.77 10.22
CA GLN A 123 14.50 11.10 10.07
C GLN A 123 13.61 9.86 10.25
N ALA A 124 13.92 8.75 9.58
CA ALA A 124 13.17 7.50 9.71
C ALA A 124 13.18 6.94 11.15
N LEU A 125 14.34 6.99 11.82
CA LEU A 125 14.48 6.59 13.22
C LEU A 125 13.69 7.51 14.15
N ASN A 126 13.71 8.82 13.92
CA ASN A 126 12.97 9.80 14.71
C ASN A 126 11.46 9.62 14.54
N THR A 127 10.94 9.49 13.31
CA THR A 127 9.51 9.22 13.06
C THR A 127 9.03 7.98 13.81
N ARG A 128 9.82 6.90 13.81
CA ARG A 128 9.48 5.70 14.57
C ARG A 128 9.46 5.93 16.09
N ARG A 129 10.39 6.73 16.61
CA ARG A 129 10.51 7.04 18.04
C ARG A 129 9.42 8.00 18.54
N THR A 130 9.02 8.97 17.71
CA THR A 130 8.04 10.00 18.07
C THR A 130 6.60 9.57 17.79
N GLU A 131 6.37 8.79 16.74
CA GLU A 131 5.01 8.43 16.29
C GLU A 131 4.66 6.95 16.46
N GLY A 132 5.62 6.08 16.83
CA GLY A 132 5.39 4.64 17.03
C GLY A 132 5.00 3.85 15.77
N LYS A 133 4.92 4.51 14.61
CA LYS A 133 4.46 3.92 13.35
C LYS A 133 5.50 3.02 12.72
N HIS A 134 5.08 1.80 12.43
CA HIS A 134 5.80 0.85 11.60
C HIS A 134 5.22 0.91 10.18
N VAL A 135 5.98 1.43 9.23
CA VAL A 135 5.56 1.43 7.82
C VAL A 135 5.48 -0.01 7.32
N ILE A 136 4.32 -0.43 6.83
CA ILE A 136 4.11 -1.65 6.05
C ILE A 136 4.28 -1.23 4.58
N PRO A 137 5.07 -1.94 3.76
CA PRO A 137 5.10 -1.65 2.34
C PRO A 137 3.73 -2.05 1.77
N VAL A 138 2.85 -1.07 1.62
CA VAL A 138 1.67 -1.17 0.78
C VAL A 138 2.03 -0.42 -0.50
N PRO A 139 2.22 -1.14 -1.61
CA PRO A 139 2.81 -0.53 -2.79
C PRO A 139 1.85 0.38 -3.53
N THR A 140 2.45 1.45 -4.02
CA THR A 140 1.88 2.50 -4.82
C THR A 140 1.63 1.95 -6.23
N LEU A 141 0.40 2.10 -6.72
CA LEU A 141 -0.08 1.71 -8.04
C LEU A 141 0.92 2.08 -9.16
N GLU A 142 1.41 1.12 -9.96
CA GLU A 142 2.21 1.39 -11.16
C GLU A 142 1.30 1.67 -12.37
N LEU A 143 1.42 2.87 -12.96
CA LEU A 143 0.93 3.17 -14.30
C LEU A 143 1.98 2.73 -15.33
N LYS A 144 1.51 2.15 -16.44
CA LYS A 144 2.35 1.75 -17.58
C LYS A 144 3.14 2.94 -18.16
N LYS A 145 4.34 2.61 -18.63
CA LYS A 145 5.35 3.46 -19.29
C LYS A 145 4.77 4.32 -20.42
N ASP A 146 4.98 5.62 -20.31
CA ASP A 146 5.57 6.49 -21.34
C ASP A 146 5.76 7.88 -20.73
N PHE A 147 6.96 8.18 -20.25
CA PHE A 147 7.39 9.57 -20.03
C PHE A 147 8.80 9.73 -20.58
N SER A 148 8.84 10.23 -21.80
CA SER A 148 10.02 10.72 -22.51
C SER A 148 10.66 11.88 -21.75
N GLY A 149 11.98 11.97 -21.83
CA GLY A 149 12.84 12.75 -20.94
C GLY A 149 12.58 14.25 -20.84
N TYR A 150 13.07 14.80 -19.74
CA TYR A 150 13.56 16.17 -19.66
C TYR A 150 14.89 16.16 -18.89
N MET A 151 15.99 16.49 -19.56
CA MET A 151 17.18 17.00 -18.88
C MET A 151 16.83 18.38 -18.33
N LEU A 152 17.09 18.63 -17.06
CA LEU A 152 16.93 19.96 -16.48
C LEU A 152 18.28 20.67 -16.44
N ASP A 153 18.26 21.90 -16.95
CA ASP A 153 19.38 22.82 -17.04
C ASP A 153 19.90 23.20 -15.63
N PRO A 154 21.23 23.32 -15.41
CA PRO A 154 21.77 23.76 -14.13
C PRO A 154 21.29 25.19 -13.79
N LEU A 155 20.73 25.38 -12.60
CA LEU A 155 20.38 26.71 -12.09
C LEU A 155 21.66 27.52 -11.79
N ASN A 156 21.98 28.48 -12.66
CA ASN A 156 22.99 29.51 -12.38
C ASN A 156 22.48 30.47 -11.31
N LEU A 157 22.84 30.20 -10.04
CA LEU A 157 22.55 31.08 -8.91
C LEU A 157 23.53 32.27 -8.88
N LEU A 158 23.19 33.36 -9.57
CA LEU A 158 23.90 34.63 -9.44
C LEU A 158 23.54 35.31 -8.11
N ARG A 159 24.51 35.43 -7.19
CA ARG A 159 24.34 36.20 -5.96
C ARG A 159 24.89 37.61 -6.15
N ARG A 160 24.02 38.62 -6.08
CA ARG A 160 24.41 40.03 -6.18
C ARG A 160 24.90 40.53 -4.82
N LYS A 161 26.15 41.00 -4.73
CA LYS A 161 26.59 41.97 -3.70
C LYS A 161 26.78 43.31 -4.42
N GLY A 162 26.66 44.42 -3.68
CA GLY A 162 26.52 45.77 -4.26
C GLY A 162 27.53 46.14 -5.36
N LEU A 163 27.07 47.04 -6.24
CA LEU A 163 27.77 47.81 -7.30
C LEU A 163 29.00 47.13 -7.92
N GLY A 164 28.77 46.24 -8.90
CA GLY A 164 29.71 46.08 -10.02
C GLY A 164 30.04 44.66 -10.44
N ASP A 165 30.29 43.74 -9.51
CA ASP A 165 30.87 42.44 -9.84
C ASP A 165 29.99 41.23 -9.48
N TYR A 166 29.83 40.33 -10.45
CA TYR A 166 29.22 39.02 -10.29
C TYR A 166 30.34 37.97 -10.14
N GLU A 167 30.38 37.29 -8.99
CA GLU A 167 31.29 36.16 -8.77
C GLU A 167 30.52 34.85 -9.06
N MET A 168 31.05 34.00 -9.96
CA MET A 168 30.50 32.65 -10.20
C MET A 168 30.80 31.77 -8.98
N VAL A 169 29.84 31.68 -8.06
CA VAL A 169 29.88 30.68 -6.99
C VAL A 169 29.55 29.33 -7.62
N GLY A 170 30.53 28.42 -7.60
CA GLY A 170 30.57 27.17 -8.37
C GLY A 170 29.31 26.30 -8.38
N GLU A 171 29.25 25.48 -9.42
CA GLU A 171 28.19 24.52 -9.73
C GLU A 171 27.88 23.61 -8.54
N LYS A 172 26.78 23.89 -7.85
CA LYS A 172 26.12 22.91 -6.98
C LYS A 172 24.99 22.27 -7.76
N SER A 173 25.25 21.09 -8.33
CA SER A 173 24.19 20.19 -8.76
C SER A 173 23.35 19.82 -7.54
N VAL A 174 22.15 20.39 -7.44
CA VAL A 174 21.17 19.97 -6.44
C VAL A 174 20.59 18.65 -6.93
N ILE A 175 21.14 17.54 -6.43
CA ILE A 175 20.57 16.22 -6.66
C ILE A 175 19.25 16.16 -5.87
N ARG A 176 18.13 16.31 -6.57
CA ARG A 176 16.83 15.96 -6.01
C ARG A 176 16.62 14.46 -6.20
N PRO A 177 16.38 13.70 -5.13
CA PRO A 177 15.95 12.31 -5.24
C PRO A 177 14.72 12.21 -6.16
N THR A 178 14.65 11.18 -6.99
CA THR A 178 13.56 10.93 -7.96
C THR A 178 12.16 10.95 -7.33
N PHE A 179 12.03 10.65 -6.04
CA PHE A 179 10.77 10.68 -5.29
C PHE A 179 10.17 12.09 -5.16
N SER A 180 10.99 13.15 -5.22
CA SER A 180 10.49 14.54 -5.21
C SER A 180 9.84 14.96 -6.53
N TYR A 181 10.10 14.25 -7.64
CA TYR A 181 9.48 14.52 -8.94
C TYR A 181 8.08 13.90 -9.10
N LEU A 182 7.80 12.81 -8.39
CA LEU A 182 6.60 12.00 -8.62
C LEU A 182 5.38 12.42 -7.79
N GLY A 183 5.55 13.32 -6.81
CA GLY A 183 4.48 13.76 -5.92
C GLY A 183 3.97 12.65 -4.97
N ARG A 184 3.16 13.03 -3.98
CA ARG A 184 2.43 12.06 -3.15
C ARG A 184 1.22 11.56 -3.96
N TYR A 185 1.26 10.33 -4.46
CA TYR A 185 0.08 9.72 -5.07
C TYR A 185 -0.96 9.46 -3.99
N THR A 186 -2.10 10.15 -4.10
CA THR A 186 -3.25 9.98 -3.20
C THR A 186 -4.42 9.46 -4.03
N ILE A 187 -5.10 8.43 -3.54
CA ILE A 187 -6.35 7.99 -4.16
C ILE A 187 -7.38 9.06 -3.85
N SER A 188 -7.97 9.69 -4.87
CA SER A 188 -8.96 10.74 -4.65
C SER A 188 -10.19 10.16 -3.93
N ASP A 189 -10.82 10.95 -3.06
CA ASP A 189 -12.06 10.53 -2.39
C ASP A 189 -13.15 10.21 -3.42
N TYR A 190 -13.10 10.88 -4.57
CA TYR A 190 -13.98 10.62 -5.71
C TYR A 190 -13.81 9.21 -6.29
N THR A 191 -12.59 8.66 -6.32
CA THR A 191 -12.37 7.28 -6.78
C THR A 191 -13.05 6.27 -5.84
N ILE A 192 -12.95 6.52 -4.53
CA ILE A 192 -13.61 5.68 -3.51
C ILE A 192 -15.14 5.77 -3.65
N TYR A 193 -15.66 6.99 -3.88
CA TYR A 193 -17.07 7.20 -4.18
C TYR A 193 -17.52 6.40 -5.42
N GLN A 194 -16.77 6.44 -6.52
CA GLN A 194 -17.11 5.71 -7.75
C GLN A 194 -17.18 4.20 -7.52
N LEU A 195 -16.25 3.63 -6.76
CA LEU A 195 -16.30 2.21 -6.38
C LEU A 195 -17.56 1.90 -5.56
N ALA A 196 -17.85 2.70 -4.55
CA ALA A 196 -19.05 2.53 -3.72
C ALA A 196 -20.35 2.70 -4.53
N GLU A 197 -20.38 3.65 -5.47
CA GLU A 197 -21.51 3.88 -6.36
C GLU A 197 -21.75 2.67 -7.29
N HIS A 198 -20.69 2.11 -7.87
CA HIS A 198 -20.78 0.92 -8.72
C HIS A 198 -21.33 -0.29 -7.95
N ILE A 199 -20.89 -0.48 -6.71
CA ILE A 199 -21.34 -1.58 -5.85
C ILE A 199 -22.81 -1.40 -5.46
N THR A 200 -23.20 -0.19 -5.08
CA THR A 200 -24.58 0.11 -4.67
C THR A 200 -25.56 0.02 -5.84
N LYS A 201 -25.18 0.41 -7.06
CA LYS A 201 -25.98 0.22 -8.29
C LYS A 201 -26.31 -1.25 -8.58
N LYS A 202 -25.44 -2.18 -8.20
CA LYS A 202 -25.69 -3.64 -8.33
C LYS A 202 -26.60 -4.20 -7.24
N CYS A 203 -26.91 -3.43 -6.20
CA CYS A 203 -27.76 -3.86 -5.11
C CYS A 203 -29.21 -3.45 -5.37
N GLU A 204 -30.08 -4.40 -5.70
CA GLU A 204 -31.48 -4.11 -6.06
C GLU A 204 -32.31 -3.33 -5.01
N GLY A 205 -31.87 -3.35 -3.75
CA GLY A 205 -32.53 -2.64 -2.65
C GLY A 205 -32.12 -1.18 -2.49
N VAL A 206 -31.22 -0.67 -3.33
CA VAL A 206 -30.71 0.70 -3.29
C VAL A 206 -31.18 1.46 -4.53
N SER A 207 -31.74 2.65 -4.33
CA SER A 207 -32.03 3.58 -5.41
C SER A 207 -30.77 4.37 -5.78
N ASN A 208 -30.19 5.07 -4.81
CA ASN A 208 -29.00 5.90 -5.01
C ASN A 208 -28.32 6.27 -3.68
N ILE A 209 -27.09 6.78 -3.79
CA ILE A 209 -26.35 7.42 -2.71
C ILE A 209 -26.69 8.92 -2.72
N THR A 210 -27.08 9.49 -1.57
CA THR A 210 -27.35 10.94 -1.43
C THR A 210 -26.18 11.69 -0.83
N ARG A 211 -25.38 11.01 0.00
CA ARG A 211 -24.17 11.59 0.59
C ARG A 211 -23.12 10.51 0.70
N PHE A 212 -21.88 10.86 0.36
CA PHE A 212 -20.71 10.04 0.55
C PHE A 212 -19.64 10.88 1.26
N ARG A 213 -19.01 10.31 2.28
CA ARG A 213 -17.85 10.90 2.95
C ARG A 213 -16.80 9.82 3.15
N ALA A 214 -15.58 10.14 2.77
CA ALA A 214 -14.40 9.33 3.02
C ALA A 214 -13.45 10.14 3.91
N GLU A 215 -13.13 9.63 5.09
CA GLU A 215 -12.14 10.21 5.98
C GLU A 215 -10.94 9.29 6.05
N LYS A 216 -9.80 9.77 5.59
CA LYS A 216 -8.56 9.01 5.65
C LYS A 216 -7.88 9.29 6.98
N SER A 217 -7.62 8.25 7.74
CA SER A 217 -6.75 8.29 8.91
C SER A 217 -5.58 7.32 8.72
N GLU A 218 -4.70 7.30 9.71
CA GLU A 218 -3.55 6.40 9.74
C GLU A 218 -3.96 4.93 9.93
N ASP A 219 -5.12 4.71 10.56
CA ASP A 219 -5.71 3.38 10.78
C ASP A 219 -6.51 2.87 9.57
N GLY A 220 -6.67 3.69 8.53
CA GLY A 220 -7.42 3.35 7.31
C GLY A 220 -8.46 4.38 6.92
N ILE A 221 -9.37 4.00 6.03
CA ILE A 221 -10.44 4.86 5.54
C ILE A 221 -11.76 4.59 6.28
N ARG A 222 -12.38 5.64 6.81
CA ARG A 222 -13.74 5.61 7.34
C ARG A 222 -14.69 6.11 6.25
N ILE A 223 -15.69 5.31 5.95
CA ILE A 223 -16.67 5.59 4.89
C ILE A 223 -18.04 5.79 5.51
N GLU A 224 -18.67 6.90 5.16
CA GLU A 224 -20.06 7.20 5.56
C GLU A 224 -20.91 7.38 4.31
N MET A 225 -22.02 6.63 4.23
CA MET A 225 -22.94 6.67 3.10
C MET A 225 -24.38 6.83 3.57
N ASP A 226 -25.03 7.85 3.02
CA ASP A 226 -26.46 8.05 3.11
C ASP A 226 -27.12 7.47 1.85
N LEU A 227 -28.08 6.57 2.05
CA LEU A 227 -28.72 5.81 0.98
C LEU A 227 -30.22 6.12 0.93
N ILE A 228 -30.75 6.21 -0.30
CA ILE A 228 -32.18 6.04 -0.56
C ILE A 228 -32.40 4.58 -0.95
N LEU A 229 -33.31 3.91 -0.25
CA LEU A 229 -33.57 2.48 -0.46
C LEU A 229 -34.94 2.28 -1.11
N TYR A 230 -35.09 1.16 -1.81
CA TYR A 230 -36.39 0.75 -2.30
C TYR A 230 -37.23 0.11 -1.19
N TYR A 231 -38.51 0.46 -1.14
CA TYR A 231 -39.48 -0.21 -0.29
C TYR A 231 -39.60 -1.70 -0.66
N GLY A 232 -39.86 -2.56 0.34
CA GLY A 232 -40.01 -4.01 0.16
C GLY A 232 -38.73 -4.83 0.43
N TYR A 233 -37.58 -4.19 0.64
CA TYR A 233 -36.33 -4.87 0.99
C TYR A 233 -36.05 -4.78 2.50
N LYS A 234 -35.52 -5.87 3.08
CA LYS A 234 -35.07 -5.90 4.48
C LYS A 234 -33.79 -5.06 4.64
N ILE A 235 -33.92 -3.85 5.17
CA ILE A 235 -32.81 -2.87 5.31
C ILE A 235 -31.54 -3.48 5.92
N PRO A 236 -31.58 -4.26 7.03
CA PRO A 236 -30.37 -4.83 7.60
C PRO A 236 -29.62 -5.77 6.64
N ASN A 237 -30.33 -6.51 5.79
CA ASN A 237 -29.73 -7.40 4.80
C ASN A 237 -29.08 -6.61 3.66
N VAL A 238 -29.73 -5.55 3.20
CA VAL A 238 -29.19 -4.63 2.18
C VAL A 238 -27.91 -3.98 2.71
N PHE A 239 -27.94 -3.47 3.93
CA PHE A 239 -26.78 -2.84 4.57
C PHE A 239 -25.60 -3.78 4.75
N ARG A 240 -25.84 -5.02 5.21
CA ARG A 240 -24.80 -6.03 5.31
C ARG A 240 -24.15 -6.33 3.96
N LYS A 241 -24.97 -6.55 2.92
CA LYS A 241 -24.46 -6.80 1.55
C LYS A 241 -23.60 -5.65 1.03
N ILE A 242 -24.06 -4.41 1.21
CA ILE A 242 -23.32 -3.22 0.77
C ILE A 242 -22.02 -3.08 1.56
N ARG A 243 -22.07 -3.19 2.88
CA ARG A 243 -20.89 -3.08 3.75
C ARG A 243 -19.82 -4.08 3.33
N ASP A 244 -20.18 -5.35 3.23
CA ASP A 244 -19.21 -6.41 2.91
C ASP A 244 -18.63 -6.25 1.50
N ALA A 245 -19.45 -5.81 0.53
CA ALA A 245 -18.99 -5.57 -0.83
C ALA A 245 -18.07 -4.34 -0.93
N VAL A 246 -18.43 -3.24 -0.28
CA VAL A 246 -17.65 -1.98 -0.25
C VAL A 246 -16.30 -2.20 0.40
N ILE A 247 -16.24 -2.89 1.55
CA ILE A 247 -14.99 -3.23 2.22
C ILE A 247 -14.09 -4.05 1.29
N ARG A 248 -14.61 -5.18 0.78
CA ARG A 248 -13.82 -6.08 -0.07
C ARG A 248 -13.30 -5.38 -1.32
N GLU A 249 -14.16 -4.66 -2.04
CA GLU A 249 -13.78 -4.06 -3.32
C GLU A 249 -12.75 -2.94 -3.14
N ILE A 250 -12.95 -2.08 -2.14
CA ILE A 250 -12.01 -0.99 -1.87
C ILE A 250 -10.66 -1.57 -1.42
N GLU A 251 -10.64 -2.51 -0.48
CA GLU A 251 -9.39 -3.14 -0.03
C GLU A 251 -8.67 -3.85 -1.17
N THR A 252 -9.41 -4.55 -2.04
CA THR A 252 -8.84 -5.29 -3.17
C THR A 252 -8.30 -4.36 -4.25
N MET A 253 -9.06 -3.32 -4.64
CA MET A 253 -8.72 -2.44 -5.76
C MET A 253 -7.71 -1.35 -5.38
N THR A 254 -7.72 -0.90 -4.13
CA THR A 254 -6.95 0.27 -3.69
C THR A 254 -5.86 -0.05 -2.68
N SER A 255 -5.86 -1.26 -2.11
CA SER A 255 -5.00 -1.66 -1.00
C SER A 255 -5.14 -0.76 0.24
N LEU A 256 -6.18 0.08 0.32
CA LEU A 256 -6.52 0.86 1.51
C LEU A 256 -7.27 -0.02 2.51
N ASN A 257 -6.83 -0.02 3.77
CA ASN A 257 -7.56 -0.65 4.87
C ASN A 257 -8.86 0.11 5.15
N VAL A 258 -10.02 -0.55 5.16
CA VAL A 258 -11.30 0.10 5.49
C VAL A 258 -11.58 -0.06 6.98
N SER A 259 -11.40 1.02 7.76
CA SER A 259 -11.54 0.98 9.21
C SER A 259 -12.99 0.87 9.66
N SER A 260 -13.92 1.51 8.94
CA SER A 260 -15.35 1.44 9.23
C SER A 260 -16.22 1.88 8.06
N VAL A 261 -17.40 1.28 7.94
CA VAL A 261 -18.45 1.68 6.98
C VAL A 261 -19.77 1.92 7.72
N SER A 262 -20.16 3.19 7.78
CA SER A 262 -21.42 3.66 8.36
C SER A 262 -22.45 3.88 7.26
N LEU A 263 -23.58 3.16 7.35
CA LEU A 263 -24.67 3.26 6.38
C LEU A 263 -25.91 3.83 7.07
N THR A 264 -26.53 4.84 6.46
CA THR A 264 -27.75 5.47 6.96
C THR A 264 -28.83 5.44 5.88
N ALA A 265 -30.04 4.98 6.21
CA ALA A 265 -31.18 5.06 5.30
C ALA A 265 -31.84 6.42 5.49
N LYS A 266 -31.80 7.28 4.48
CA LYS A 266 -32.40 8.62 4.56
C LYS A 266 -33.85 8.66 4.14
N SER A 267 -34.21 7.85 3.15
CA SER A 267 -35.57 7.78 2.61
C SER A 267 -35.84 6.44 1.96
N LEU A 268 -37.12 6.13 1.78
CA LEU A 268 -37.61 4.98 1.04
C LEU A 268 -38.38 5.45 -0.19
N VAL A 269 -38.14 4.80 -1.33
CA VAL A 269 -38.85 5.06 -2.58
C VAL A 269 -39.48 3.78 -3.14
N LEU A 270 -40.56 3.93 -3.89
CA LEU A 270 -41.19 2.84 -4.62
C LEU A 270 -40.52 2.69 -5.99
N LYS A 271 -40.22 1.46 -6.42
CA LYS A 271 -39.83 1.20 -7.81
C LYS A 271 -40.97 1.60 -8.75
N GLU A 272 -40.66 2.06 -9.96
CA GLU A 272 -41.68 2.53 -10.91
C GLU A 272 -42.74 1.46 -11.23
N ASP A 273 -42.36 0.18 -11.22
CA ASP A 273 -43.29 -0.95 -11.38
C ASP A 273 -44.40 -1.00 -10.31
N TYR A 274 -44.13 -0.51 -9.10
CA TYR A 274 -45.13 -0.38 -8.03
C TYR A 274 -46.07 0.81 -8.24
N LYS A 275 -45.62 1.87 -8.91
CA LYS A 275 -46.47 3.02 -9.23
C LYS A 275 -47.47 2.69 -10.34
N ASN A 276 -47.08 1.86 -11.32
CA ASN A 276 -47.97 1.47 -12.40
C ASN A 276 -49.03 0.45 -11.96
N LYS A 277 -48.72 -0.50 -11.06
CA LYS A 277 -49.72 -1.44 -10.52
C LYS A 277 -50.85 -0.78 -9.71
N ASN A 278 -50.61 0.40 -9.11
CA ASN A 278 -51.62 1.12 -8.34
C ASN A 278 -52.38 2.20 -9.14
N LYS A 279 -51.96 2.52 -10.38
CA LYS A 279 -52.76 3.41 -11.24
C LYS A 279 -54.03 2.72 -11.75
N ASP A 280 -53.98 1.41 -11.95
CA ASP A 280 -55.15 0.61 -12.36
C ASP A 280 -56.21 0.46 -11.26
N PHE A 281 -55.87 0.79 -10.00
CA PHE A 281 -56.81 0.74 -8.86
C PHE A 281 -57.54 2.07 -8.60
N VAL A 282 -57.11 3.17 -9.22
CA VAL A 282 -57.70 4.51 -9.02
C VAL A 282 -58.55 4.95 -10.23
N MET A 283 -58.54 4.16 -11.30
CA MET A 283 -59.34 4.36 -12.52
C MET A 283 -60.49 3.34 -12.67
N ALA A 284 -60.84 2.63 -11.60
CA ALA A 284 -61.98 1.71 -11.54
C ALA A 284 -63.10 2.26 -10.65
#